data_AF-A0A8X6F3B9-F1
#
_entry.id   AF-A0A8X6F3B9-F1
#
_cell.length_a   1.000
_cell.length_b   1.000
_cell.length_c   1.000
_cell.angle_alpha   90.00
_cell.angle_beta   90.00
_cell.angle_gamma   90.00
#
_symmetry.space_group_name_H-M   'P 1'
#
loop_
_entity.id
_entity.type
_entity.pdbx_description
1 polymer ?
#
loop_
_entity_poly.entity_id
_entity_poly.type
_entity_poly.pdbx_seq_one_letter_code
_entity_poly.pdbx_strand_id
1 'polypeptide(L)'
;MQEPQREFENSKAEDLKSVIPNDDSKEVLGFIKQEISAENIEQEIEETAPKKYKTIMKEIILFIQKHREEIYWIPEKELIVDGKIIRNTNVVHLITHLVRNRKVKPFGFESFAKFLKRKNLPSNFVKNKYLKAKTLYEKPLSWIEY
;
A
#
# COMPACT_ATOMS: atom_id res chain seq x y z
N MET A 1 14.36 -31.15 -35.14
CA MET A 1 13.95 -30.61 -33.83
C MET A 1 14.98 -29.58 -33.44
N GLN A 2 14.62 -28.30 -33.45
CA GLN A 2 15.51 -27.21 -33.05
C GLN A 2 14.64 -26.09 -32.51
N GLU A 3 14.67 -25.89 -31.19
CA GLU A 3 14.08 -24.73 -30.51
C GLU A 3 15.20 -23.70 -30.27
N PRO A 4 15.19 -22.54 -30.95
CA PRO A 4 16.13 -21.44 -30.68
C PRO A 4 15.65 -20.48 -29.57
N GLN A 5 14.75 -20.92 -28.68
CA GLN A 5 14.09 -20.04 -27.71
C GLN A 5 14.82 -19.90 -26.37
N ARG A 6 15.86 -20.71 -26.08
CA ARG A 6 16.58 -20.66 -24.78
C ARG A 6 17.70 -19.64 -24.68
N GLU A 7 18.16 -19.05 -25.78
CA GLU A 7 19.30 -18.12 -25.76
C GLU A 7 18.89 -16.67 -25.44
N PHE A 8 17.61 -16.30 -25.62
CA PHE A 8 17.12 -14.94 -25.34
C PHE A 8 16.76 -14.69 -23.87
N GLU A 9 16.44 -15.73 -23.09
CA GLU A 9 16.14 -15.57 -21.66
C GLU A 9 17.40 -15.53 -20.79
N ASN A 10 18.50 -16.16 -21.22
CA ASN A 10 19.76 -16.12 -20.47
C ASN A 10 20.51 -14.79 -20.62
N SER A 11 20.39 -14.07 -21.74
CA SER A 11 21.07 -12.77 -21.91
C SER A 11 20.53 -11.69 -20.97
N LYS A 12 19.21 -11.67 -20.73
CA LYS A 12 18.60 -10.69 -19.82
C LYS A 12 18.91 -10.92 -18.34
N ALA A 13 19.24 -12.16 -17.97
CA ALA A 13 19.61 -12.54 -16.60
C ALA A 13 21.11 -12.32 -16.30
N GLU A 14 21.97 -12.27 -17.33
CA GLU A 14 23.41 -12.04 -17.16
C GLU A 14 23.80 -10.55 -17.21
N ASP A 15 23.05 -9.71 -17.93
CA ASP A 15 23.33 -8.27 -18.02
C ASP A 15 23.12 -7.48 -16.71
N LEU A 16 22.35 -8.00 -15.75
CA LEU A 16 22.13 -7.34 -14.45
C LEU A 16 23.19 -7.69 -13.39
N LYS A 17 24.10 -8.62 -13.65
CA LYS A 17 25.14 -9.03 -12.69
C LYS A 17 26.46 -8.26 -12.82
N SER A 18 26.63 -7.44 -13.86
CA SER A 18 27.92 -6.77 -14.16
C SER A 18 28.03 -5.32 -13.65
N VAL A 19 26.97 -4.76 -13.06
CA VAL A 19 26.95 -3.37 -12.60
C VAL A 19 27.00 -3.32 -11.06
N ILE A 20 28.23 -3.18 -10.55
CA ILE A 20 28.66 -2.50 -9.30
C ILE A 20 29.25 -3.39 -8.17
N PRO A 21 30.36 -2.96 -7.51
CA PRO A 21 31.21 -3.75 -6.63
C PRO A 21 30.91 -3.64 -5.12
N ASN A 22 31.24 -4.72 -4.40
CA ASN A 22 31.68 -4.89 -3.00
C ASN A 22 30.96 -4.19 -1.82
N ASP A 23 30.47 -5.06 -0.90
CA ASP A 23 30.09 -4.90 0.52
C ASP A 23 28.78 -4.16 0.90
N ASP A 24 28.30 -3.18 0.15
CA ASP A 24 26.97 -2.55 0.38
C ASP A 24 25.79 -3.41 -0.12
N SER A 25 26.08 -4.61 -0.64
CA SER A 25 25.13 -5.46 -1.34
C SER A 25 23.98 -5.95 -0.47
N LYS A 26 24.17 -6.12 0.85
CA LYS A 26 23.09 -6.60 1.73
C LYS A 26 22.02 -5.55 1.94
N GLU A 27 22.41 -4.29 2.08
CA GLU A 27 21.46 -3.19 2.23
C GLU A 27 20.72 -2.96 0.91
N VAL A 28 21.44 -2.87 -0.20
CA VAL A 28 20.86 -2.70 -1.55
C VAL A 28 19.92 -3.87 -1.90
N LEU A 29 20.31 -5.12 -1.64
CA LEU A 29 19.43 -6.28 -1.84
C LEU A 29 18.21 -6.25 -0.91
N GLY A 30 18.36 -5.71 0.31
CA GLY A 30 17.25 -5.49 1.24
C GLY A 30 16.24 -4.49 0.70
N PHE A 31 16.71 -3.34 0.19
CA PHE A 31 15.87 -2.32 -0.44
C PHE A 31 15.18 -2.85 -1.70
N ILE A 32 15.91 -3.52 -2.59
CA ILE A 32 15.35 -4.13 -3.81
C ILE A 32 14.28 -5.17 -3.45
N LYS A 33 14.54 -6.03 -2.46
CA LYS A 33 13.58 -7.04 -2.01
C LYS A 33 12.32 -6.40 -1.40
N GLN A 34 12.49 -5.30 -0.68
CA GLN A 34 11.37 -4.55 -0.12
C GLN A 34 10.55 -3.86 -1.21
N GLU A 35 11.17 -3.25 -2.21
CA GLU A 35 10.47 -2.63 -3.34
C GLU A 35 9.71 -3.66 -4.18
N ILE A 36 10.35 -4.76 -4.59
CA ILE A 36 9.70 -5.85 -5.34
C ILE A 36 8.52 -6.42 -4.54
N SER A 37 8.66 -6.58 -3.21
CA SER A 37 7.56 -7.05 -2.39
C SER A 37 6.44 -6.03 -2.27
N ALA A 38 6.75 -4.74 -2.22
CA ALA A 38 5.74 -3.68 -2.20
C ALA A 38 4.94 -3.67 -3.51
N GLU A 39 5.60 -3.83 -4.66
CA GLU A 39 4.96 -3.95 -5.98
C GLU A 39 4.02 -5.16 -6.05
N ASN A 40 4.44 -6.31 -5.53
CA ASN A 40 3.59 -7.51 -5.45
C ASN A 40 2.33 -7.28 -4.60
N ILE A 41 2.45 -6.53 -3.50
CA ILE A 41 1.31 -6.18 -2.64
C ILE A 41 0.37 -5.19 -3.35
N GLU A 42 0.92 -4.22 -4.09
CA GLU A 42 0.13 -3.29 -4.91
C GLU A 42 -0.67 -4.03 -5.97
N GLN A 43 -0.06 -5.00 -6.66
CA GLN A 43 -0.76 -5.86 -7.60
C GLN A 43 -1.88 -6.66 -6.91
N GLU A 44 -1.63 -7.22 -5.74
CA GLU A 44 -2.66 -7.94 -4.97
C GLU A 44 -3.83 -7.02 -4.57
N ILE A 45 -3.56 -5.76 -4.23
CA ILE A 45 -4.60 -4.77 -3.97
C ILE A 45 -5.45 -4.53 -5.22
N GLU A 46 -4.80 -4.38 -6.38
CA GLU A 46 -5.49 -4.18 -7.66
C GLU A 46 -6.33 -5.38 -8.09
N GLU A 47 -5.89 -6.59 -7.79
CA GLU A 47 -6.62 -7.84 -8.06
C GLU A 47 -7.80 -8.01 -7.10
N THR A 48 -7.62 -7.66 -5.83
CA THR A 48 -8.66 -7.72 -4.79
C THR A 48 -9.73 -6.64 -4.97
N ALA A 49 -9.42 -5.60 -5.74
CA ALA A 49 -10.30 -4.49 -6.04
C ALA A 49 -11.60 -4.93 -6.75
N PRO A 50 -12.79 -4.52 -6.25
CA PRO A 50 -14.00 -4.60 -7.06
C PRO A 50 -13.80 -3.85 -8.38
N LYS A 51 -14.20 -4.43 -9.52
CA LYS A 51 -14.00 -3.85 -10.87
C LYS A 51 -14.33 -2.35 -10.95
N LYS A 52 -15.45 -1.95 -10.33
CA LYS A 52 -15.92 -0.55 -10.29
C LYS A 52 -14.96 0.43 -9.60
N TYR A 53 -14.11 -0.04 -8.70
CA TYR A 53 -13.27 0.80 -7.85
C TYR A 53 -11.77 0.61 -8.09
N LYS A 54 -11.36 -0.09 -9.15
CA LYS A 54 -9.94 -0.27 -9.51
C LYS A 54 -9.20 1.06 -9.63
N THR A 55 -9.74 2.01 -10.39
CA THR A 55 -9.14 3.35 -10.54
C THR A 55 -9.01 4.06 -9.20
N ILE A 56 -10.04 4.01 -8.34
CA ILE A 56 -9.99 4.67 -7.03
C ILE A 56 -8.94 4.02 -6.11
N MET A 57 -8.79 2.69 -6.16
CA MET A 57 -7.74 2.01 -5.39
C MET A 57 -6.34 2.42 -5.85
N LYS A 58 -6.10 2.53 -7.16
CA LYS A 58 -4.84 3.05 -7.69
C LYS A 58 -4.56 4.46 -7.20
N GLU A 59 -5.55 5.35 -7.23
CA GLU A 59 -5.42 6.72 -6.69
C GLU A 59 -5.11 6.73 -5.18
N ILE A 60 -5.71 5.82 -4.41
CA ILE A 60 -5.40 5.68 -2.98
C ILE A 60 -3.95 5.20 -2.78
N ILE A 61 -3.48 4.22 -3.56
CA ILE A 61 -2.10 3.74 -3.50
C ILE A 61 -1.14 4.89 -3.84
N LEU A 62 -1.37 5.59 -4.95
CA LEU A 62 -0.58 6.76 -5.37
C LEU A 62 -0.57 7.86 -4.29
N PHE A 63 -1.70 8.09 -3.62
CA PHE A 63 -1.77 9.02 -2.49
C PHE A 63 -0.89 8.57 -1.32
N ILE A 64 -0.91 7.29 -0.95
CA ILE A 64 -0.07 6.76 0.12
C ILE A 64 1.41 6.81 -0.30
N GLN A 65 1.73 6.52 -1.56
CA GLN A 65 3.09 6.59 -2.09
C GLN A 65 3.67 8.01 -2.02
N LYS A 66 2.85 9.05 -2.22
CA LYS A 66 3.25 10.45 -2.03
C LYS A 66 3.62 10.81 -0.59
N HIS A 67 3.33 9.93 0.36
CA HIS A 67 3.61 10.09 1.78
C HIS A 67 4.45 8.93 2.35
N ARG A 68 5.29 8.28 1.53
CA ARG A 68 6.12 7.12 1.96
C ARG A 68 7.05 7.43 3.13
N GLU A 69 7.38 8.69 3.38
CA GLU A 69 8.14 9.15 4.54
C GLU A 69 7.41 8.92 5.87
N GLU A 70 6.08 8.94 5.88
CA GLU A 70 5.25 8.78 7.07
C GLU A 70 4.46 7.47 7.07
N ILE A 71 4.11 6.93 5.90
CA ILE A 71 3.29 5.73 5.77
C ILE A 71 3.81 4.81 4.68
N TYR A 72 4.12 3.58 5.07
CA TYR A 72 4.54 2.55 4.13
C TYR A 72 4.19 1.18 4.71
N TRP A 73 4.43 0.13 3.94
CA TRP A 73 4.22 -1.24 4.41
C TRP A 73 5.45 -2.09 4.14
N ILE A 74 5.58 -3.12 4.95
CA ILE A 74 6.64 -4.13 4.82
C ILE A 74 6.13 -5.33 4.00
N PRO A 75 7.03 -6.20 3.53
CA PRO A 75 6.69 -7.40 2.75
C PRO A 75 5.61 -8.30 3.38
N GLU A 76 5.53 -8.31 4.71
CA GLU A 76 4.55 -9.05 5.51
C GLU A 76 3.13 -8.44 5.48
N LYS A 77 2.93 -7.38 4.68
CA LYS A 77 1.68 -6.59 4.56
C LYS A 77 1.34 -5.78 5.80
N GLU A 78 2.23 -5.70 6.77
CA GLU A 78 2.04 -4.85 7.94
C GLU A 78 2.27 -3.38 7.59
N LEU A 79 1.45 -2.51 8.16
CA LEU A 79 1.50 -1.07 7.98
C LEU A 79 2.46 -0.43 8.99
N ILE A 80 3.32 0.44 8.48
CA ILE A 80 4.14 1.35 9.27
C ILE A 80 3.58 2.75 9.14
N VAL A 81 3.34 3.40 10.28
CA VAL A 81 2.89 4.80 10.36
C VAL A 81 3.79 5.54 11.33
N ASP A 82 4.36 6.68 10.92
CA ASP A 82 5.26 7.51 11.72
C ASP A 82 6.41 6.69 12.34
N GLY A 83 6.99 5.77 11.56
CA GLY A 83 8.07 4.87 11.98
C GLY A 83 7.65 3.75 12.93
N LYS A 84 6.36 3.60 13.25
CA LYS A 84 5.84 2.54 14.13
C LYS A 84 5.12 1.46 13.33
N ILE A 85 5.58 0.23 13.47
CA ILE A 85 4.91 -0.96 12.91
C ILE A 85 3.61 -1.21 13.68
N ILE A 86 2.50 -1.23 12.96
CA ILE A 86 1.21 -1.65 13.50
C ILE A 86 1.08 -3.14 13.22
N ARG A 87 1.45 -3.97 14.19
CA ARG A 87 1.46 -5.43 14.06
C ARG A 87 0.08 -6.00 13.74
N ASN A 88 0.04 -7.17 13.12
CA ASN A 88 -1.19 -7.90 12.75
C ASN A 88 -2.10 -7.10 11.80
N THR A 89 -1.55 -6.11 11.09
CA THR A 89 -2.27 -5.40 10.05
C THR A 89 -2.06 -6.08 8.71
N ASN A 90 -3.00 -5.85 7.81
CA ASN A 90 -2.88 -6.25 6.42
C ASN A 90 -3.29 -5.06 5.55
N VAL A 91 -2.32 -4.45 4.88
CA VAL A 91 -2.53 -3.25 4.05
C VAL A 91 -3.54 -3.47 2.93
N VAL A 92 -3.60 -4.69 2.37
CA VAL A 92 -4.61 -5.07 1.36
C VAL A 92 -6.00 -4.95 1.94
N HIS A 93 -6.21 -5.47 3.15
CA HIS A 93 -7.49 -5.35 3.85
C HIS A 93 -7.80 -3.91 4.25
N LEU A 94 -6.81 -3.13 4.69
CA LEU A 94 -6.98 -1.73 5.08
C LEU A 94 -7.44 -0.87 3.89
N ILE A 95 -6.75 -0.95 2.75
CA ILE A 95 -7.09 -0.21 1.53
C ILE A 95 -8.42 -0.71 0.96
N THR A 96 -8.64 -2.02 0.92
CA THR A 96 -9.92 -2.61 0.46
C THR A 96 -11.10 -2.17 1.31
N HIS A 97 -10.88 -1.96 2.61
CA HIS A 97 -11.93 -1.50 3.52
C HIS A 97 -12.41 -0.07 3.22
N LEU A 98 -11.61 0.77 2.57
CA LEU A 98 -12.02 2.13 2.15
C LEU A 98 -13.11 2.11 1.08
N VAL A 99 -13.11 1.10 0.21
CA VAL A 99 -14.04 1.03 -0.93
C VAL A 99 -15.14 -0.01 -0.75
N ARG A 100 -14.88 -1.08 0.01
CA ARG A 100 -15.85 -2.17 0.22
C ARG A 100 -16.78 -1.83 1.39
N ASN A 101 -18.09 -1.85 1.16
CA ASN A 101 -19.11 -1.58 2.18
C ASN A 101 -19.17 -2.67 3.26
N ARG A 102 -18.22 -2.69 4.19
CA ARG A 102 -18.17 -3.61 5.32
C ARG A 102 -18.23 -2.83 6.63
N LYS A 103 -19.03 -3.34 7.59
CA LYS A 103 -19.15 -2.77 8.94
C LYS A 103 -17.93 -3.10 9.81
N VAL A 104 -17.44 -4.33 9.71
CA VAL A 104 -16.31 -4.83 10.50
C VAL A 104 -15.02 -4.21 10.00
N LYS A 105 -14.36 -3.44 10.87
CA LYS A 105 -13.07 -2.81 10.58
C LYS A 105 -11.95 -3.85 10.69
N PRO A 106 -10.98 -3.87 9.76
CA PRO A 106 -9.78 -4.68 9.90
C PRO A 106 -8.90 -4.17 11.06
N PHE A 107 -8.00 -5.02 11.54
CA PHE A 107 -7.06 -4.65 12.60
C PHE A 107 -6.18 -3.46 12.17
N GLY A 108 -5.86 -2.57 13.11
CA GLY A 108 -5.06 -1.36 12.86
C GLY A 108 -5.72 -0.29 11.98
N PHE A 109 -6.99 -0.46 11.61
CA PHE A 109 -7.70 0.52 10.77
C PHE A 109 -7.81 1.90 11.41
N GLU A 110 -7.86 2.02 12.73
CA GLU A 110 -8.01 3.31 13.40
C GLU A 110 -6.75 4.19 13.25
N SER A 111 -5.57 3.59 13.40
CA SER A 111 -4.29 4.27 13.14
C SER A 111 -4.17 4.69 11.68
N PHE A 112 -4.53 3.78 10.75
CA PHE A 112 -4.58 4.08 9.32
C PHE A 112 -5.56 5.22 9.01
N ALA A 113 -6.76 5.18 9.55
CA ALA A 113 -7.78 6.20 9.37
C ALA A 113 -7.35 7.57 9.94
N LYS A 114 -6.68 7.57 11.10
CA LYS A 114 -6.14 8.79 11.71
C LYS A 114 -5.09 9.43 10.80
N PHE A 115 -4.20 8.63 10.21
CA PHE A 115 -3.25 9.10 9.22
C PHE A 115 -3.95 9.70 7.99
N LEU A 116 -4.90 8.98 7.40
CA LEU A 116 -5.64 9.46 6.21
C LEU A 116 -6.39 10.76 6.47
N LYS A 117 -6.98 10.92 7.66
CA LYS A 117 -7.64 12.15 8.08
C LYS A 117 -6.63 13.29 8.24
N ARG A 118 -5.48 13.04 8.88
CA ARG A 118 -4.39 14.01 9.07
C ARG A 118 -3.84 14.53 7.73
N LYS A 119 -3.76 13.65 6.72
CA LYS A 119 -3.31 14.01 5.36
C LYS A 119 -4.42 14.49 4.43
N ASN A 120 -5.64 14.71 4.94
CA ASN A 120 -6.79 15.17 4.17
C ASN A 120 -7.06 14.32 2.91
N LEU A 121 -7.15 12.99 3.09
CA LEU A 121 -7.54 12.10 1.99
C LEU A 121 -8.84 12.61 1.34
N PRO A 122 -8.90 12.73 0.00
CA PRO A 122 -10.12 13.13 -0.69
C PRO A 122 -11.31 12.21 -0.38
N SER A 123 -12.45 12.80 0.01
CA SER A 123 -13.65 12.07 0.42
C SER A 123 -14.29 11.24 -0.70
N ASN A 124 -14.00 11.58 -1.96
CA ASN A 124 -14.40 10.82 -3.13
C ASN A 124 -13.70 9.46 -3.22
N PHE A 125 -12.54 9.26 -2.57
CA PHE A 125 -11.82 7.98 -2.56
C PHE A 125 -12.46 6.97 -1.59
N VAL A 126 -13.11 7.45 -0.53
CA VAL A 126 -13.80 6.59 0.42
C VAL A 126 -15.20 6.26 -0.10
N LYS A 127 -15.42 5.00 -0.48
CA LYS A 127 -16.73 4.51 -0.95
C LYS A 127 -17.48 3.69 0.10
N ASN A 128 -16.80 3.23 1.14
CA ASN A 128 -17.42 2.53 2.25
C ASN A 128 -18.32 3.48 3.05
N LYS A 129 -19.64 3.26 2.97
CA LYS A 129 -20.64 4.10 3.66
C LYS A 129 -20.52 4.08 5.18
N TYR A 130 -19.99 3.01 5.76
CA TYR A 130 -19.83 2.88 7.21
C TYR A 130 -18.68 3.75 7.77
N LEU A 131 -17.78 4.22 6.91
CA LEU A 131 -16.67 5.10 7.30
C LEU A 131 -17.03 6.59 7.25
N LYS A 132 -17.94 6.96 6.34
CA LYS A 132 -18.43 8.34 6.20
C LYS A 132 -19.28 8.77 7.38
N ALA A 133 -20.01 7.83 7.97
CA ALA A 133 -20.98 8.10 9.02
C ALA A 133 -20.41 8.06 10.45
N LYS A 134 -19.15 7.63 10.65
CA LYS A 134 -18.63 7.33 12.00
C LYS A 134 -17.20 7.71 12.33
N THR A 135 -16.32 7.99 11.35
CA THR A 135 -14.87 8.08 11.66
C THR A 135 -14.07 9.06 10.80
N LEU A 136 -14.07 8.92 9.46
CA LEU A 136 -13.08 9.62 8.62
C LEU A 136 -13.44 11.08 8.32
N TYR A 137 -14.73 11.38 8.17
CA TYR A 137 -15.22 12.71 7.77
C TYR A 137 -16.41 13.18 8.63
N GLU A 138 -16.57 12.64 9.83
CA GLU A 138 -17.46 13.30 10.79
C GLU A 138 -16.95 14.73 10.99
N LYS A 139 -17.83 15.72 10.77
CA LYS A 139 -17.58 17.09 11.20
C LYS A 139 -17.24 17.02 12.69
N PRO A 140 -16.13 17.64 13.15
CA PRO A 140 -15.91 17.77 14.59
C PRO A 140 -17.19 18.36 15.20
N LEU A 141 -17.65 17.78 16.29
CA LEU A 141 -18.83 18.28 17.00
C LEU A 141 -18.58 19.74 17.36
N SER A 142 -19.42 20.64 16.86
CA SER A 142 -19.27 22.10 16.91
C SER A 142 -19.49 22.70 18.31
N TRP A 143 -19.34 21.93 19.39
CA TRP A 143 -19.49 22.40 20.77
C TRP A 143 -18.16 22.48 21.54
N ILE A 144 -17.03 22.20 20.88
CA ILE A 144 -15.69 22.45 21.43
C ILE A 144 -14.96 23.44 20.51
N GLU A 145 -15.43 24.67 20.49
CA GLU A 145 -14.56 25.82 20.20
C GLU A 145 -14.45 26.57 21.53
N TYR A 146 -13.21 26.66 22.04
CA TYR A 146 -12.84 27.41 23.25
C TYR A 146 -12.84 28.91 22.96
#